data_AF-A0A6C1NHZ0-F1
#
_entry.id   AF-A0A6C1NHZ0-F1
#
_cell.length_a   1.000
_cell.length_b   1.000
_cell.length_c   1.000
_cell.angle_alpha   90.00
_cell.angle_beta   90.00
_cell.angle_gamma   90.00
#
_symmetry.space_group_name_H-M   'P 1'
#
loop_
_entity.id
_entity.type
_entity.pdbx_description
1 polymer ?
#
loop_
_entity_poly.entity_id
_entity_poly.type
_entity_poly.pdbx_seq_one_letter_code
_entity_poly.pdbx_strand_id
1 'polypeptide(L)'
;MIVTTTSTVDGCRVRRNLGLVRGSTVRTKHIGKDILAWLRHLVGGEVHEYTKMMGQSREQALDRMVEEARALGANGVVATRFQTSKIMAGASEILCYGTAVVLEREDEADTAGAGGS
;
A
#
# COMPACT_ATOMS: atom_id res chain seq x y z
N MET A 1 -12.19 -0.13 -2.75
CA MET A 1 -11.49 1.00 -2.11
C MET A 1 -10.51 1.55 -3.11
N ILE A 2 -10.48 2.86 -3.31
CA ILE A 2 -9.51 3.52 -4.21
C ILE A 2 -8.17 3.64 -3.47
N VAL A 3 -7.07 3.22 -4.08
CA VAL A 3 -5.73 3.45 -3.52
C VAL A 3 -4.91 4.13 -4.60
N THR A 4 -4.37 5.30 -4.32
CA THR A 4 -3.58 6.07 -5.28
C THR A 4 -2.34 6.68 -4.66
N THR A 5 -1.33 6.91 -5.49
CA THR A 5 -0.10 7.63 -5.15
C THR A 5 -0.27 9.15 -5.24
N THR A 6 -1.30 9.64 -5.93
CA THR A 6 -1.69 11.06 -5.99
C THR A 6 -2.38 11.50 -4.69
N SER A 7 -2.37 12.80 -4.39
CA SER A 7 -3.10 13.35 -3.23
C SER A 7 -4.60 13.53 -3.49
N THR A 8 -5.01 13.50 -4.75
CA THR A 8 -6.39 13.68 -5.23
C THR A 8 -6.82 12.52 -6.12
N VAL A 9 -8.12 12.35 -6.30
CA VAL A 9 -8.72 11.36 -7.19
C VAL A 9 -9.63 12.11 -8.15
N ASP A 10 -9.39 11.99 -9.45
CA ASP A 10 -10.15 12.73 -10.46
C ASP A 10 -11.64 12.37 -10.40
N GLY A 11 -12.51 13.39 -10.49
CA GLY A 11 -13.96 13.25 -10.36
C GLY A 11 -14.45 12.91 -8.94
N CYS A 12 -13.58 13.00 -7.93
CA CYS A 12 -13.93 12.76 -6.54
C CYS A 12 -13.41 13.88 -5.63
N ARG A 13 -14.22 14.26 -4.63
CA ARG A 13 -13.83 15.17 -3.56
C ARG A 13 -13.59 14.40 -2.26
N VAL A 14 -12.56 14.77 -1.50
CA VAL A 14 -12.35 14.26 -0.14
C VAL A 14 -13.34 14.92 0.81
N ARG A 15 -14.35 14.17 1.27
CA ARG A 15 -15.29 14.62 2.30
C ARG A 15 -14.69 14.59 3.70
N ARG A 16 -13.91 13.55 4.03
CA ARG A 16 -13.26 13.40 5.35
C ARG A 16 -11.86 12.83 5.18
N ASN A 17 -10.91 13.43 5.90
CA ASN A 17 -9.60 12.84 6.16
C ASN A 17 -9.67 12.05 7.46
N LEU A 18 -9.27 10.78 7.42
CA LEU A 18 -9.31 9.85 8.55
C LEU A 18 -7.93 9.58 9.16
N GLY A 19 -6.88 10.24 8.64
CA GLY A 19 -5.52 10.19 9.15
C GLY A 19 -4.64 9.15 8.47
N LEU A 20 -3.48 8.93 9.08
CA LEU A 20 -2.47 8.00 8.62
C LEU A 20 -2.95 6.56 8.74
N VAL A 21 -2.71 5.77 7.70
CA VAL A 21 -2.82 4.30 7.73
C VAL A 21 -1.53 3.69 7.20
N ARG A 22 -1.22 2.48 7.66
CA ARG A 22 0.01 1.76 7.37
C ARG A 22 -0.16 0.25 7.44
N GLY A 23 0.64 -0.45 6.66
CA GLY A 23 0.82 -1.88 6.77
C GLY A 23 2.27 -2.21 6.50
N SER A 24 2.86 -3.11 7.29
CA SER A 24 4.22 -3.54 7.04
C SER A 24 4.38 -5.04 7.07
N THR A 25 5.46 -5.52 6.46
CA THR A 25 5.87 -6.92 6.52
C THR A 25 7.37 -7.02 6.64
N VAL A 26 7.85 -8.03 7.36
CA VAL A 26 9.29 -8.28 7.58
C VAL A 26 9.68 -9.57 6.90
N ARG A 27 10.81 -9.56 6.19
CA ARG A 27 11.40 -10.74 5.55
C ARG A 27 12.81 -10.97 6.05
N THR A 28 13.15 -12.22 6.34
CA THR A 28 14.45 -12.61 6.89
C THR A 28 15.37 -13.21 5.82
N LYS A 29 16.68 -13.14 6.06
CA LYS A 29 17.74 -13.69 5.21
C LYS A 29 17.67 -15.20 5.05
N HIS A 30 16.99 -15.94 5.92
CA HIS A 30 16.88 -17.39 5.76
C HIS A 30 16.13 -17.75 4.47
N ILE A 31 15.01 -17.06 4.20
CA ILE A 31 14.29 -17.20 2.94
C ILE A 31 15.16 -16.73 1.75
N GLY A 32 15.94 -15.65 1.93
CA GLY A 32 16.83 -15.14 0.89
C GLY A 32 18.07 -16.00 0.60
N LYS A 33 18.63 -16.70 1.60
CA LYS A 33 19.82 -17.53 1.47
C LYS A 33 19.55 -18.78 0.64
N ASP A 34 18.41 -19.41 0.84
CA ASP A 34 18.01 -20.61 0.09
C ASP A 34 17.80 -20.26 -1.39
N ILE A 35 17.18 -19.11 -1.65
CA ILE A 35 17.04 -18.54 -2.99
C ILE A 35 18.41 -18.25 -3.60
N LEU A 36 19.30 -17.56 -2.88
CA LEU A 36 20.67 -17.25 -3.34
C LEU A 36 21.50 -18.50 -3.63
N ALA A 37 21.35 -19.57 -2.84
CA ALA A 37 22.05 -20.83 -3.02
C ALA A 37 21.62 -21.53 -4.32
N TRP A 38 20.31 -21.55 -4.62
CA TRP A 38 19.77 -22.08 -5.86
C TRP A 38 20.22 -21.28 -7.11
N LEU A 39 20.38 -19.96 -6.97
CA LEU A 39 20.74 -19.06 -8.07
C LEU A 39 22.23 -18.96 -8.39
N ARG A 40 23.13 -19.62 -7.63
CA ARG A 40 24.58 -19.59 -7.93
C ARG A 40 24.92 -20.14 -9.32
N HIS A 41 23.96 -20.77 -10.00
CA HIS A 41 24.06 -21.26 -11.38
C HIS A 41 23.48 -20.30 -12.44
N LEU A 42 22.85 -19.18 -12.06
CA LEU A 42 22.25 -18.20 -12.97
C LEU A 42 23.13 -16.96 -13.12
N VAL A 43 23.58 -16.70 -14.35
CA VAL A 43 24.43 -15.55 -14.69
C VAL A 43 23.56 -14.30 -14.90
N GLY A 44 23.69 -13.32 -14.00
CA GLY A 44 23.44 -11.89 -14.26
C GLY A 44 21.99 -11.41 -14.48
N GLY A 45 20.98 -12.28 -14.36
CA GLY A 45 19.57 -11.93 -14.59
C GLY A 45 18.77 -11.55 -13.33
N GLU A 46 17.48 -11.26 -13.53
CA GLU A 46 16.52 -11.07 -12.44
C GLU A 46 16.43 -12.32 -11.57
N VAL A 47 16.44 -12.11 -10.26
CA VAL A 47 16.21 -13.20 -9.31
C VAL A 47 14.71 -13.44 -9.16
N HIS A 48 14.12 -14.26 -10.05
CA HIS A 48 12.68 -14.44 -10.14
C HIS A 48 11.99 -14.77 -8.80
N GLU A 49 12.55 -15.72 -8.03
CA GLU A 49 11.98 -16.09 -6.71
C GLU A 49 12.10 -14.96 -5.68
N TYR A 50 13.17 -14.16 -5.73
CA TYR A 50 13.30 -12.99 -4.84
C TYR A 50 12.36 -11.87 -5.27
N THR A 51 12.21 -11.62 -6.57
CA THR A 51 11.23 -10.66 -7.09
C THR A 51 9.81 -11.06 -6.70
N LYS A 52 9.45 -12.34 -6.86
CA LYS A 52 8.18 -12.91 -6.45
C LYS A 52 7.95 -12.72 -4.95
N MET A 53 8.93 -13.05 -4.11
CA MET A 53 8.85 -12.83 -2.67
C MET A 53 8.65 -11.35 -2.32
N MET A 54 9.39 -10.44 -2.97
CA MET A 54 9.25 -9.00 -2.75
C MET A 54 7.89 -8.49 -3.22
N GLY A 55 7.35 -9.04 -4.31
CA GLY A 55 5.98 -8.79 -4.78
C GLY A 55 4.94 -9.18 -3.75
N GLN A 56 4.96 -10.44 -3.29
CA GLN A 56 4.07 -10.93 -2.22
C GLN A 56 4.18 -10.11 -0.93
N SER A 57 5.38 -9.62 -0.63
CA SER A 57 5.62 -8.79 0.55
C SER A 57 4.99 -7.40 0.41
N ARG A 58 5.02 -6.80 -0.79
CA ARG A 58 4.30 -5.54 -1.07
C ARG A 58 2.80 -5.71 -0.98
N GLU A 59 2.25 -6.78 -1.56
CA GLU A 59 0.82 -7.06 -1.49
C GLU A 59 0.36 -7.23 -0.04
N GLN A 60 1.10 -7.98 0.78
CA GLN A 60 0.76 -8.14 2.19
C GLN A 60 0.82 -6.81 2.98
N ALA A 61 1.79 -5.94 2.69
CA ALA A 61 1.86 -4.62 3.32
C ALA A 61 0.70 -3.72 2.87
N LEU A 62 0.33 -3.77 1.60
CA LEU A 62 -0.82 -3.06 1.03
C LEU A 62 -2.13 -3.52 1.65
N ASP A 63 -2.37 -4.84 1.73
CA ASP A 63 -3.57 -5.43 2.31
C ASP A 63 -3.77 -4.97 3.76
N ARG A 64 -2.71 -5.00 4.57
CA ARG A 64 -2.75 -4.54 5.97
C ARG A 64 -3.08 -3.05 6.08
N MET A 65 -2.51 -2.20 5.21
CA MET A 65 -2.84 -0.78 5.17
C MET A 65 -4.31 -0.55 4.78
N VAL A 66 -4.81 -1.31 3.81
CA VAL A 66 -6.21 -1.26 3.37
C VAL A 66 -7.16 -1.74 4.46
N GLU A 67 -6.80 -2.80 5.19
CA GLU A 67 -7.55 -3.28 6.35
C GLU A 67 -7.66 -2.20 7.44
N GLU A 68 -6.55 -1.52 7.78
CA GLU A 68 -6.57 -0.39 8.72
C GLU A 68 -7.46 0.75 8.21
N ALA A 69 -7.38 1.09 6.92
CA ALA A 69 -8.24 2.11 6.31
C ALA A 69 -9.73 1.72 6.37
N ARG A 70 -10.07 0.44 6.11
CA ARG A 70 -11.45 -0.06 6.23
C ARG A 70 -11.95 0.04 7.66
N ALA A 71 -11.11 -0.27 8.65
CA ALA A 71 -11.48 -0.17 10.06
C ALA A 71 -11.81 1.27 10.49
N LEU A 72 -11.22 2.27 9.83
CA LEU A 72 -11.54 3.69 10.04
C LEU A 72 -12.78 4.17 9.25
N GLY A 73 -13.39 3.30 8.43
CA GLY A 73 -14.51 3.65 7.56
C GLY A 73 -14.11 4.38 6.28
N ALA A 74 -12.85 4.26 5.86
CA ALA A 74 -12.36 4.86 4.61
C ALA A 74 -12.89 4.10 3.39
N ASN A 75 -13.15 4.83 2.30
CA ASN A 75 -13.40 4.25 0.98
C ASN A 75 -12.25 4.53 0.00
N GLY A 76 -11.23 5.30 0.43
CA GLY A 76 -9.99 5.49 -0.30
C GLY A 76 -8.76 5.72 0.58
N VAL A 77 -7.58 5.53 -0.02
CA VAL A 77 -6.28 5.91 0.51
C VAL A 77 -5.53 6.71 -0.55
N VAL A 78 -5.14 7.94 -0.22
CA VAL A 78 -4.39 8.84 -1.11
C VAL A 78 -2.94 9.00 -0.63
N ALA A 79 -2.09 9.52 -1.51
CA ALA A 79 -0.66 9.74 -1.25
C ALA A 79 0.07 8.47 -0.78
N THR A 80 -0.34 7.31 -1.30
CA THR A 80 0.23 6.01 -0.92
C THR A 80 1.71 5.93 -1.28
N ARG A 81 2.54 5.42 -0.38
CA ARG A 81 3.98 5.23 -0.56
C ARG A 81 4.39 3.86 -0.07
N PHE A 82 5.40 3.30 -0.72
CA PHE A 82 6.14 2.13 -0.24
C PHE A 82 7.54 2.55 0.18
N GLN A 83 7.98 2.06 1.32
CA GLN A 83 9.34 2.22 1.82
C GLN A 83 9.90 0.85 2.18
N THR A 84 11.18 0.63 1.87
CA THR A 84 11.92 -0.54 2.36
C THR A 84 12.98 -0.08 3.35
N SER A 85 13.13 -0.78 4.47
CA SER A 85 14.11 -0.42 5.50
C SER A 85 14.77 -1.66 6.07
N LYS A 86 16.07 -1.57 6.34
CA LYS A 86 16.82 -2.66 6.98
C LYS A 86 16.62 -2.55 8.49
N ILE A 87 15.95 -3.54 9.10
CA ILE A 87 15.70 -3.55 10.55
C ILE A 87 16.92 -4.10 11.30
N MET A 88 17.44 -5.24 10.85
CA MET A 88 18.60 -5.89 11.49
C MET A 88 19.46 -6.62 10.46
N ALA A 89 20.53 -7.26 10.93
CA ALA A 89 21.40 -8.07 10.10
C ALA A 89 20.65 -9.23 9.44
N GLY A 90 20.06 -8.95 8.28
CA GLY A 90 19.27 -9.92 7.55
C GLY A 90 17.79 -9.93 7.82
N ALA A 91 17.22 -8.80 8.21
CA ALA A 91 15.80 -8.58 8.04
C ALA A 91 15.55 -7.23 7.38
N SER A 92 14.63 -7.21 6.43
CA SER A 92 14.15 -6.00 5.79
C SER A 92 12.64 -5.89 5.99
N GLU A 93 12.19 -4.68 6.30
CA GLU A 93 10.80 -4.29 6.31
C GLU A 93 10.40 -3.73 4.95
N ILE A 94 9.20 -4.07 4.52
CA ILE A 94 8.45 -3.31 3.52
C ILE A 94 7.28 -2.67 4.24
N LEU A 95 7.25 -1.34 4.25
CA LEU A 95 6.19 -0.50 4.78
C LEU A 95 5.39 0.09 3.62
N CYS A 96 4.07 -0.01 3.68
CA CYS A 96 3.12 0.72 2.86
C CYS A 96 2.38 1.70 3.77
N TYR A 97 2.24 2.97 3.37
CA TYR A 97 1.52 3.97 4.16
C TYR A 97 0.86 5.02 3.26
N GLY A 98 -0.17 5.68 3.79
CA GLY A 98 -0.90 6.74 3.10
C GLY A 98 -1.92 7.42 4.00
N THR A 99 -2.79 8.24 3.40
CA THR A 99 -3.86 8.95 4.12
C THR A 99 -5.21 8.33 3.81
N ALA A 100 -5.88 7.79 4.82
CA ALA A 100 -7.23 7.26 4.68
C ALA A 100 -8.24 8.41 4.51
N VAL A 101 -9.15 8.25 3.56
CA VAL A 101 -10.15 9.27 3.20
C VAL A 101 -11.53 8.68 2.92
N VAL A 102 -12.55 9.51 3.10
CA VAL A 102 -13.89 9.30 2.53
C VAL A 102 -14.03 10.21 1.31
N LEU A 103 -14.13 9.59 0.14
CA LEU A 103 -14.35 10.20 -1.16
C LEU A 103 -15.84 10.23 -1.50
N GLU A 104 -16.29 11.31 -2.13
CA GLU A 104 -17.61 11.45 -2.75
C GLU A 104 -17.42 11.81 -4.22
N ARG A 105 -18.27 11.28 -5.10
CA ARG A 105 -18.25 11.71 -6.51
C ARG A 105 -18.75 13.14 -6.62
N GLU A 106 -18.11 13.92 -7.48
CA GLU A 106 -18.50 15.32 -7.68
C GLU A 106 -19.93 15.44 -8.24
N ASP A 107 -20.36 14.50 -9.09
CA ASP A 107 -21.72 14.46 -9.65
C ASP A 107 -22.83 14.23 -8.59
N GLU A 108 -22.51 13.58 -7.46
CA GLU A 108 -23.45 13.30 -6.36
C GLU A 108 -23.52 14.44 -5.33
N ALA A 109 -22.49 15.31 -5.27
CA ALA A 109 -22.43 16.40 -4.32
C ALA A 109 -23.42 17.54 -4.66
N ASP A 110 -23.66 17.78 -5.96
CA ASP A 110 -24.56 18.83 -6.45
C ASP A 110 -26.03 18.52 -6.19
N THR A 111 -26.43 17.24 -6.15
CA THR A 111 -27.83 16.85 -5.88
C THR A 111 -28.21 16.99 -4.41
N ALA A 112 -27.25 16.87 -3.49
CA ALA A 112 -27.47 17.00 -2.04
C ALA A 112 -27.61 18.46 -1.57
N GLY A 113 -27.10 19.44 -2.35
CA GLY A 113 -27.18 20.86 -2.04
C GLY A 113 -28.49 21.55 -2.45
N ALA A 114 -29.28 20.94 -3.33
CA ALA A 114 -30.48 21.55 -3.92
C ALA A 114 -31.79 21.29 -3.15
N GLY A 115 -31.78 20.50 -2.07
CA GLY A 115 -32.97 20.13 -1.30
C GLY A 115 -33.21 20.94 -0.03
N GLY A 116 -32.46 22.03 0.19
CA GLY A 116 -32.53 22.87 1.39
C GLY A 116 -32.82 24.33 1.05
N SER A 117 -34.02 24.61 0.54
CA SER A 117 -34.62 25.94 0.46
C SER A 117 -36.11 25.89 0.76
#